data_AF-A0A8J5MS64-F1
#
_entry.id   AF-A0A8J5MS64-F1
#
_cell.length_a   1.000
_cell.length_b   1.000
_cell.length_c   1.000
_cell.angle_alpha   90.00
_cell.angle_beta   90.00
_cell.angle_gamma   90.00
#
_symmetry.space_group_name_H-M   'P 1'
#
loop_
_entity.id
_entity.type
_entity.pdbx_description
1 polymer ?
#
loop_
_entity_poly.entity_id
_entity_poly.type
_entity_poly.pdbx_seq_one_letter_code
_entity_poly.pdbx_strand_id
1 'polypeptide(L)'
;MSPKRKKVKGKGIRKKPTHTTEIEIKSESEQSREEEGGSKNIVYLSSGSPGEGDIGASSLSGRLRRQPKLEIKDEALTIDESSEGERKQSVDLPSTSQPLPKKIKVYEMAPYEDPDKEKRRLNAIMARKNREIKKREIQGLKKENQSLRHVIAQCNKVLRKTNSDVQQLRLELKKSKKFKLQFEETVKSKNRELRDAHDKLVLYRGHIELIACSLEEDNPAKKLIEALLKRMPASRSFTDDTTAGVGASTSSVDPVKVKESVE
;
A
#
# COMPACT_ATOMS: atom_id res chain seq x y z
N MET A 1 -3.23 57.41 15.86
CA MET A 1 -3.11 56.66 17.13
C MET A 1 -3.75 55.30 16.94
N SER A 2 -2.99 54.21 17.10
CA SER A 2 -3.47 52.84 16.83
C SER A 2 -3.52 52.04 18.14
N PRO A 3 -4.62 51.33 18.44
CA PRO A 3 -4.75 50.65 19.73
C PRO A 3 -3.94 49.35 19.76
N LYS A 4 -3.06 49.24 20.77
CA LYS A 4 -2.26 48.04 21.06
C LYS A 4 -3.16 46.91 21.56
N ARG A 5 -3.21 45.80 20.82
CA ARG A 5 -3.89 44.56 21.23
C ARG A 5 -3.11 43.86 22.35
N LYS A 6 -3.74 43.69 23.52
CA LYS A 6 -3.23 42.88 24.64
C LYS A 6 -3.32 41.39 24.29
N LYS A 7 -2.20 40.67 24.38
CA LYS A 7 -2.14 39.19 24.30
C LYS A 7 -2.61 38.59 25.62
N VAL A 8 -3.72 37.86 25.60
CA VAL A 8 -4.19 37.04 26.72
C VAL A 8 -3.48 35.68 26.66
N LYS A 9 -2.71 35.34 27.69
CA LYS A 9 -2.11 34.00 27.85
C LYS A 9 -3.18 33.02 28.36
N GLY A 10 -3.65 32.14 27.50
CA GLY A 10 -4.51 31.01 27.90
C GLY A 10 -3.70 29.98 28.69
N LYS A 11 -4.09 29.75 29.95
CA LYS A 11 -3.58 28.64 30.77
C LYS A 11 -4.17 27.33 30.24
N GLY A 12 -3.32 26.44 29.72
CA GLY A 12 -3.72 25.12 29.25
C GLY A 12 -4.19 24.22 30.39
N ILE A 13 -5.45 23.81 30.31
CA ILE A 13 -6.04 22.80 31.18
C ILE A 13 -5.48 21.43 30.75
N ARG A 14 -4.61 20.83 31.58
CA ARG A 14 -4.17 19.44 31.42
C ARG A 14 -5.32 18.50 31.75
N LYS A 15 -5.97 17.93 30.73
CA LYS A 15 -6.86 16.77 30.90
C LYS A 15 -5.98 15.52 31.03
N LYS A 16 -6.10 14.81 32.17
CA LYS A 16 -5.51 13.48 32.36
C LYS A 16 -6.30 12.45 31.53
N PRO A 17 -5.65 11.52 30.81
CA PRO A 17 -6.34 10.39 30.20
C PRO A 17 -6.70 9.36 31.27
N THR A 18 -8.00 9.09 31.40
CA THR A 18 -8.57 7.98 32.17
C THR A 18 -8.40 6.68 31.40
N HIS A 19 -8.09 5.62 32.15
CA HIS A 19 -7.92 4.24 31.72
C HIS A 19 -9.03 3.73 30.79
N THR A 20 -8.64 3.00 29.74
CA THR A 20 -9.55 2.14 29.00
C THR A 20 -8.97 0.72 28.94
N THR A 21 -9.77 -0.17 29.51
CA THR A 21 -9.72 -1.62 29.65
C THR A 21 -9.12 -2.40 28.47
N GLU A 22 -8.28 -3.36 28.84
CA GLU A 22 -7.86 -4.52 28.05
C GLU A 22 -9.10 -5.32 27.61
N ILE A 23 -9.21 -5.59 26.31
CA ILE A 23 -10.12 -6.59 25.77
C ILE A 23 -9.25 -7.76 25.33
N GLU A 24 -9.26 -8.79 26.16
CA GLU A 24 -8.67 -10.10 25.91
C GLU A 24 -9.52 -10.80 24.84
N ILE A 25 -9.01 -10.88 23.60
CA ILE A 25 -9.62 -11.71 22.55
C ILE A 25 -8.92 -13.07 22.59
N LYS A 26 -9.54 -14.02 23.28
CA LYS A 26 -9.25 -15.45 23.13
C LYS A 26 -9.71 -15.88 21.73
N SER A 27 -8.76 -16.26 20.88
CA SER A 27 -9.06 -16.97 19.63
C SER A 27 -8.56 -18.40 19.75
N GLU A 28 -9.46 -19.27 20.22
CA GLU A 28 -9.42 -20.70 19.97
C GLU A 28 -10.01 -20.96 18.59
N SER A 29 -9.23 -21.61 17.70
CA SER A 29 -9.77 -22.61 16.77
C SER A 29 -8.64 -23.35 16.07
N GLU A 30 -8.35 -24.54 16.60
CA GLU A 30 -7.87 -25.66 15.81
C GLU A 30 -8.98 -26.04 14.81
N GLN A 31 -8.63 -26.19 13.54
CA GLN A 31 -9.23 -27.22 12.68
C GLN A 31 -8.36 -27.47 11.45
N SER A 32 -7.76 -28.65 11.48
CA SER A 32 -7.20 -29.41 10.39
C SER A 32 -8.13 -29.48 9.17
N ARG A 33 -7.56 -29.33 7.97
CA ARG A 33 -8.05 -30.09 6.81
C ARG A 33 -6.93 -30.32 5.79
N GLU A 34 -6.61 -31.60 5.68
CA GLU A 34 -5.81 -32.24 4.66
C GLU A 34 -6.46 -32.16 3.27
N GLU A 35 -5.58 -32.26 2.26
CA GLU A 35 -5.76 -32.79 0.90
C GLU A 35 -6.75 -32.09 -0.06
N GLU A 36 -6.24 -31.60 -1.20
CA GLU A 36 -6.14 -32.41 -2.42
C GLU A 36 -5.44 -31.63 -3.55
N GLY A 37 -4.65 -32.38 -4.33
CA GLY A 37 -3.93 -31.90 -5.51
C GLY A 37 -4.87 -31.43 -6.63
N GLY A 38 -4.39 -30.45 -7.38
CA GLY A 38 -5.12 -29.91 -8.52
C GLY A 38 -4.22 -29.09 -9.42
N SER A 39 -3.21 -29.74 -10.00
CA SER A 39 -2.39 -29.20 -11.09
C SER A 39 -3.28 -28.84 -12.28
N LYS A 40 -3.68 -27.57 -12.40
CA LYS A 40 -4.30 -27.04 -13.62
C LYS A 40 -3.23 -26.38 -14.48
N ASN A 41 -2.91 -27.07 -15.56
CA ASN A 41 -2.20 -26.56 -16.73
C ASN A 41 -2.84 -25.23 -17.16
N ILE A 42 -2.08 -24.14 -17.00
CA ILE A 42 -2.38 -22.87 -17.67
C ILE A 42 -1.65 -22.92 -19.01
N VAL A 43 -2.41 -23.17 -20.07
CA VAL A 43 -1.98 -22.99 -21.45
C VAL A 43 -1.90 -21.49 -21.71
N TYR A 44 -0.68 -20.94 -21.73
CA TYR A 44 -0.44 -19.61 -22.27
C TYR A 44 -0.43 -19.69 -23.80
N LEU A 45 -1.52 -19.25 -24.43
CA LEU A 45 -1.53 -18.88 -25.85
C LEU A 45 -0.84 -17.53 -25.99
N SER A 46 0.47 -17.57 -26.27
CA SER A 46 1.25 -16.39 -26.67
C SER A 46 1.32 -16.36 -28.19
N SER A 47 0.49 -15.51 -28.81
CA SER A 47 0.63 -15.10 -30.21
C SER A 47 1.83 -14.16 -30.32
N GLY A 48 3.02 -14.73 -30.53
CA GLY A 48 4.28 -14.02 -30.76
C GLY A 48 4.59 -13.91 -32.24
N SER A 49 4.68 -12.67 -32.71
CA SER A 49 5.16 -12.25 -34.03
C SER A 49 6.60 -12.74 -34.31
N PRO A 50 6.96 -13.14 -35.54
CA PRO A 50 8.34 -13.48 -35.88
C PRO A 50 9.12 -12.18 -36.12
N GLY A 51 9.97 -11.81 -35.17
CA GLY A 51 10.98 -10.78 -35.32
C GLY A 51 12.34 -11.39 -35.02
N GLU A 52 13.10 -11.65 -36.08
CA GLU A 52 14.48 -12.10 -36.05
C GLU A 52 15.33 -11.17 -35.18
N GLY A 53 16.15 -11.76 -34.31
CA GLY A 53 17.00 -11.01 -33.39
C GLY A 53 17.78 -11.94 -32.47
N ASP A 54 18.75 -12.65 -33.05
CA ASP A 54 19.81 -13.36 -32.34
C ASP A 54 20.55 -12.42 -31.39
N ILE A 55 20.32 -12.54 -30.08
CA ILE A 55 21.27 -12.11 -29.05
C ILE A 55 21.21 -13.11 -27.89
N GLY A 56 22.29 -13.87 -27.73
CA GLY A 56 22.42 -14.93 -26.73
C GLY A 56 22.20 -14.45 -25.29
N ALA A 57 21.20 -15.04 -24.62
CA ALA A 57 21.03 -14.95 -23.19
C ALA A 57 21.58 -16.23 -22.54
N SER A 58 22.72 -16.08 -21.88
CA SER A 58 23.33 -17.10 -21.03
C SER A 58 22.40 -17.40 -19.84
N SER A 59 22.02 -18.67 -19.75
CA SER A 59 21.36 -19.31 -18.62
C SER A 59 22.19 -19.16 -17.34
N LEU A 60 21.73 -18.31 -16.41
CA LEU A 60 22.14 -18.34 -15.00
C LEU A 60 20.95 -18.83 -14.17
N SER A 61 20.79 -20.14 -14.17
CA SER A 61 19.85 -20.87 -13.33
C SER A 61 20.27 -20.78 -11.86
N GLY A 62 19.39 -20.13 -11.08
CA GLY A 62 18.89 -20.61 -9.79
C GLY A 62 19.87 -21.28 -8.83
N ARG A 63 20.61 -20.47 -8.07
CA ARG A 63 21.05 -20.86 -6.72
C ARG A 63 20.45 -19.89 -5.71
N LEU A 64 19.22 -20.18 -5.27
CA LEU A 64 18.60 -19.61 -4.08
C LEU A 64 19.48 -19.97 -2.88
N ARG A 65 20.51 -19.14 -2.62
CA ARG A 65 21.20 -19.11 -1.33
C ARG A 65 20.14 -18.74 -0.29
N ARG A 66 19.81 -19.72 0.56
CA ARG A 66 19.18 -19.47 1.86
C ARG A 66 19.99 -18.36 2.53
N GLN A 67 19.41 -17.17 2.60
CA GLN A 67 19.98 -16.06 3.37
C GLN A 67 19.97 -16.50 4.84
N PRO A 68 21.12 -16.46 5.55
CA PRO A 68 21.10 -16.65 6.99
C PRO A 68 20.20 -15.58 7.60
N LYS A 69 19.30 -16.02 8.48
CA LYS A 69 18.44 -15.18 9.28
C LYS A 69 19.35 -14.36 10.21
N LEU A 70 19.78 -13.18 9.75
CA LEU A 70 20.49 -12.23 10.58
C LEU A 70 19.47 -11.68 11.57
N GLU A 71 19.40 -12.32 12.75
CA GLU A 71 18.88 -11.70 13.95
C GLU A 71 19.73 -10.46 14.20
N ILE A 72 19.25 -9.31 13.72
CA ILE A 72 19.71 -8.02 14.19
C ILE A 72 19.17 -7.92 15.62
N LYS A 73 19.96 -8.44 16.57
CA LYS A 73 19.83 -8.03 17.96
C LYS A 73 20.15 -6.54 17.94
N ASP A 74 19.13 -5.72 18.17
CA ASP A 74 19.27 -4.31 18.50
C ASP A 74 19.97 -4.21 19.86
N GLU A 75 21.25 -4.59 19.92
CA GLU A 75 22.14 -4.21 21.00
C GLU A 75 22.36 -2.71 20.82
N ALA A 76 21.50 -1.95 21.46
CA ALA A 76 21.70 -0.54 21.71
C ALA A 76 23.11 -0.40 22.31
N LEU A 77 24.05 0.05 21.49
CA LEU A 77 25.33 0.61 21.92
C LEU A 77 25.02 1.86 22.75
N THR A 78 24.64 1.66 24.00
CA THR A 78 24.91 2.61 25.08
C THR A 78 26.41 2.72 25.17
N ILE A 79 26.96 3.71 24.46
CA ILE A 79 28.31 4.20 24.70
C ILE A 79 28.27 4.78 26.11
N ASP A 80 28.63 3.95 27.08
CA ASP A 80 28.84 4.36 28.45
C ASP A 80 30.13 5.21 28.46
N GLU A 81 29.94 6.53 28.40
CA GLU A 81 30.97 7.57 28.53
C GLU A 81 31.54 7.64 29.97
N SER A 82 31.68 6.50 30.64
CA SER A 82 32.15 6.38 32.02
C SER A 82 33.56 5.79 32.08
N SER A 83 34.49 6.37 31.32
CA SER A 83 35.93 6.21 31.56
C SER A 83 36.41 7.45 32.30
N GLU A 84 36.05 7.56 33.57
CA GLU A 84 36.69 8.47 34.53
C GLU A 84 38.16 8.06 34.66
N GLY A 85 38.99 8.62 33.79
CA GLY A 85 40.43 8.59 33.95
C GLY A 85 40.80 9.26 35.27
N GLU A 86 41.50 8.52 36.10
CA GLU A 86 42.15 8.93 37.34
C GLU A 86 42.74 10.34 37.21
N ARG A 87 42.03 11.33 37.77
CA ARG A 87 42.55 12.68 37.94
C ARG A 87 43.61 12.62 39.02
N LYS A 88 44.88 12.54 38.59
CA LYS A 88 46.01 12.91 39.44
C LYS A 88 45.76 14.32 39.98
N GLN A 89 45.58 14.42 41.29
CA GLN A 89 45.55 15.68 42.03
C GLN A 89 46.86 16.43 41.74
N SER A 90 46.79 17.42 40.86
CA SER A 90 47.85 18.40 40.70
C SER A 90 47.74 19.39 41.86
N VAL A 91 48.76 19.37 42.71
CA VAL A 91 49.01 20.35 43.77
C VAL A 91 48.93 21.77 43.20
N ASP A 92 48.06 22.59 43.76
CA ASP A 92 47.84 23.99 43.38
C ASP A 92 49.08 24.83 43.69
N LEU A 93 49.95 24.99 42.68
CA LEU A 93 50.99 26.01 42.68
C LEU A 93 50.40 27.34 42.18
N PRO A 94 50.75 28.48 42.80
CA PRO A 94 50.23 29.78 42.41
C PRO A 94 50.63 30.10 40.97
N SER A 95 49.62 30.09 40.09
CA SER A 95 49.72 30.35 38.66
C SER A 95 50.14 31.81 38.42
N THR A 96 51.44 32.03 38.25
CA THR A 96 51.98 33.29 37.72
C THR A 96 51.56 33.41 36.26
N SER A 97 50.50 34.19 36.02
CA SER A 97 49.87 34.43 34.72
C SER A 97 50.75 35.29 33.81
N GLN A 98 51.81 34.72 33.26
CA GLN A 98 52.49 35.26 32.08
C GLN A 98 51.94 34.51 30.86
N PRO A 99 51.31 35.18 29.88
CA PRO A 99 50.83 34.52 28.67
C PRO A 99 52.04 33.96 27.90
N LEU A 100 52.25 32.65 28.01
CA LEU A 100 53.35 31.98 27.33
C LEU A 100 53.25 32.24 25.82
N PRO A 101 54.37 32.53 25.13
CA PRO A 101 54.38 32.73 23.69
C PRO A 101 53.76 31.50 23.01
N LYS A 102 52.79 31.75 22.12
CA LYS A 102 52.06 30.69 21.43
C LYS A 102 53.07 29.79 20.71
N LYS A 103 53.19 28.53 21.15
CA LYS A 103 54.06 27.54 20.51
C LYS A 103 53.65 27.41 19.04
N ILE A 104 54.48 27.95 18.14
CA ILE A 104 54.27 27.87 16.69
C ILE A 104 54.31 26.40 16.31
N LYS A 105 53.30 25.95 15.59
CA LYS A 105 53.21 24.53 15.23
C LYS A 105 54.23 24.26 14.14
N VAL A 106 54.89 23.10 14.21
CA VAL A 106 56.00 22.73 13.31
C VAL A 106 55.63 22.90 11.83
N TYR A 107 54.38 22.58 11.45
CA TYR A 107 53.89 22.70 10.08
C TYR A 107 53.63 24.15 9.58
N GLU A 108 53.69 25.16 10.47
CA GLU A 108 53.51 26.59 10.16
C GLU A 108 54.86 27.32 10.00
N MET A 109 55.98 26.64 10.30
CA MET A 109 57.31 27.23 10.21
C MET A 109 57.84 27.23 8.77
N ALA A 110 58.76 28.16 8.50
CA ALA A 110 59.50 28.22 7.23
C ALA A 110 60.34 26.93 7.02
N PRO A 111 60.72 26.63 5.77
CA PRO A 111 61.61 25.50 5.48
C PRO A 111 62.92 25.58 6.26
N TYR A 112 63.40 24.44 6.77
CA TYR A 112 64.69 24.36 7.47
C TYR A 112 65.83 24.06 6.49
N GLU A 113 67.01 24.64 6.73
CA GLU A 113 68.25 24.29 6.00
C GLU A 113 68.74 22.87 6.32
N ASP A 114 68.51 22.44 7.56
CA ASP A 114 68.83 21.10 8.04
C ASP A 114 67.82 20.07 7.47
N PRO A 115 68.28 19.09 6.67
CA PRO A 115 67.40 18.16 5.96
C PRO A 115 66.54 17.31 6.91
N ASP A 116 67.04 16.95 8.09
CA ASP A 116 66.31 16.12 9.03
C ASP A 116 65.14 16.88 9.69
N LYS A 117 65.36 18.16 9.99
CA LYS A 117 64.30 19.03 10.52
C LYS A 117 63.24 19.31 9.45
N GLU A 118 63.65 19.51 8.20
CA GLU A 118 62.70 19.69 7.10
C GLU A 118 61.85 18.44 6.85
N LYS A 119 62.44 17.23 6.94
CA LYS A 119 61.69 15.98 6.86
C LYS A 119 60.61 15.88 7.94
N ARG A 120 60.91 16.29 9.18
CA ARG A 120 59.92 16.34 10.28
C ARG A 120 58.81 17.36 9.98
N ARG A 121 59.16 18.53 9.43
CA ARG A 121 58.20 19.56 9.01
C ARG A 121 57.23 19.05 7.95
N LEU A 122 57.76 18.43 6.90
CA LEU A 122 56.96 17.82 5.82
C LEU A 122 56.04 16.71 6.33
N ASN A 123 56.53 15.82 7.20
CA ASN A 123 55.70 14.79 7.84
C ASN A 123 54.56 15.40 8.66
N ALA A 124 54.80 16.48 9.40
CA ALA A 124 53.77 17.19 10.15
C ALA A 124 52.73 17.85 9.22
N ILE A 125 53.16 18.44 8.09
CA ILE A 125 52.27 19.00 7.06
C ILE A 125 51.39 17.90 6.46
N MET A 126 51.97 16.76 6.07
CA MET A 126 51.22 15.62 5.52
C MET A 126 50.22 15.06 6.54
N ALA A 127 50.64 14.88 7.80
CA ALA A 127 49.75 14.43 8.86
C ALA A 127 48.56 15.39 9.07
N ARG A 128 48.79 16.71 9.01
CA ARG A 128 47.71 17.71 9.07
C ARG A 128 46.76 17.58 7.89
N LYS A 129 47.28 17.54 6.66
CA LYS A 129 46.47 17.37 5.44
C LYS A 129 45.62 16.10 5.51
N ASN A 130 46.19 14.98 5.93
CA ASN A 130 45.48 13.71 6.09
C ASN A 130 44.36 13.80 7.13
N ARG A 131 44.59 14.48 8.26
CA ARG A 131 43.54 14.72 9.27
C ARG A 131 42.40 15.58 8.70
N GLU A 132 42.72 16.62 7.93
CA GLU A 132 41.72 17.50 7.32
C GLU A 132 40.90 16.79 6.23
N ILE A 133 41.51 15.90 5.44
CA ILE A 133 40.82 15.05 4.47
C ILE A 133 39.84 14.11 5.19
N LYS A 134 40.32 13.32 6.17
CA LYS A 134 39.46 12.41 6.94
C LYS A 134 38.33 13.15 7.66
N LYS A 135 38.59 14.35 8.20
CA LYS A 135 37.57 15.18 8.83
C LYS A 135 36.48 15.57 7.83
N ARG A 136 36.83 15.96 6.60
CA ARG A 136 35.88 16.28 5.54
C ARG A 136 35.08 15.06 5.10
N GLU A 137 35.74 13.91 4.92
CA GLU A 137 35.08 12.65 4.56
C GLU A 137 34.05 12.22 5.62
N ILE A 138 34.44 12.23 6.90
CA ILE A 138 33.52 11.91 8.01
C ILE A 138 32.32 12.86 8.02
N GLN A 139 32.54 14.16 7.79
CA GLN A 139 31.45 15.12 7.70
C GLN A 139 30.54 14.85 6.48
N GLY A 140 31.10 14.45 5.34
CA GLY A 140 30.35 14.03 4.16
C GLY A 140 29.46 12.83 4.45
N LEU A 141 30.04 11.76 4.98
CA LEU A 141 29.33 10.53 5.34
C LEU A 141 28.23 10.79 6.39
N LYS A 142 28.46 11.68 7.35
CA LYS A 142 27.44 12.07 8.34
C LYS A 142 26.23 12.75 7.69
N LYS A 143 26.47 13.68 6.75
CA LYS A 143 25.39 14.35 6.01
C LYS A 143 24.62 13.37 5.13
N GLU A 144 25.33 12.48 4.45
CA GLU A 144 24.72 11.44 3.62
C GLU A 144 23.87 10.47 4.46
N ASN A 145 24.39 10.00 5.59
CA ASN A 145 23.64 9.12 6.50
C ASN A 145 22.37 9.81 7.02
N GLN A 146 22.44 11.09 7.37
CA GLN A 146 21.28 11.87 7.77
C GLN A 146 20.24 12.01 6.64
N SER A 147 20.70 12.25 5.40
CA SER A 147 19.84 12.29 4.22
C SER A 147 19.14 10.96 3.97
N LEU A 148 19.89 9.84 4.00
CA LEU A 148 19.33 8.50 3.82
C LEU A 148 18.30 8.16 4.90
N ARG A 149 18.55 8.51 6.17
CA ARG A 149 17.57 8.36 7.26
C ARG A 149 16.29 9.14 6.98
N HIS A 150 16.40 10.36 6.45
CA HIS A 150 15.24 11.17 6.08
C HIS A 150 14.43 10.51 4.95
N VAL A 151 15.10 10.04 3.89
CA VAL A 151 14.45 9.32 2.77
C VAL A 151 13.75 8.05 3.27
N ILE A 152 14.42 7.23 4.09
CA ILE A 152 13.82 6.04 4.71
C ILE A 152 12.56 6.40 5.51
N ALA A 153 12.60 7.48 6.29
CA ALA A 153 11.44 7.93 7.05
C ALA A 153 10.27 8.34 6.13
N GLN A 154 10.55 9.03 5.02
CA GLN A 154 9.54 9.39 4.01
C GLN A 154 8.96 8.14 3.32
N CYS A 155 9.81 7.21 2.86
CA CYS A 155 9.37 5.96 2.25
C CYS A 155 8.48 5.16 3.20
N ASN A 156 8.87 5.04 4.47
CA ASN A 156 8.06 4.35 5.49
C ASN A 156 6.70 5.04 5.74
N LYS A 157 6.64 6.37 5.65
CA LYS A 157 5.37 7.10 5.74
C LYS A 157 4.46 6.79 4.55
N VAL A 158 5.00 6.78 3.34
CA VAL A 158 4.25 6.44 2.12
C VAL A 158 3.77 4.99 2.19
N LEU A 159 4.64 4.04 2.57
CA LEU A 159 4.29 2.62 2.70
C LEU A 159 3.15 2.38 3.70
N ARG A 160 3.15 3.09 4.84
CA ARG A 160 2.05 2.98 5.81
C ARG A 160 0.74 3.50 5.24
N LYS A 161 0.78 4.62 4.51
CA LYS A 161 -0.40 5.20 3.85
C LYS A 161 -0.97 4.23 2.81
N THR A 162 -0.13 3.73 1.89
CA THR A 162 -0.57 2.81 0.85
C THR A 162 -1.13 1.51 1.42
N ASN A 163 -0.53 0.98 2.50
CA ASN A 163 -1.06 -0.19 3.19
C ASN A 163 -2.46 0.08 3.80
N SER A 164 -2.67 1.24 4.39
CA SER A 164 -3.99 1.66 4.89
C SER A 164 -5.01 1.73 3.75
N ASP A 165 -4.64 2.34 2.63
CA ASP A 165 -5.52 2.49 1.47
C ASP A 165 -5.90 1.11 0.89
N VAL A 166 -4.93 0.18 0.77
CA VAL A 166 -5.18 -1.20 0.34
C VAL A 166 -6.13 -1.93 1.29
N GLN A 167 -6.00 -1.74 2.60
CA GLN A 167 -6.91 -2.35 3.57
C GLN A 167 -8.34 -1.80 3.42
N GLN A 168 -8.50 -0.49 3.22
CA GLN A 168 -9.81 0.12 2.98
C GLN A 168 -10.46 -0.43 1.71
N LEU A 169 -9.73 -0.47 0.60
CA LEU A 169 -10.22 -1.03 -0.67
C LEU A 169 -10.62 -2.50 -0.54
N ARG A 170 -9.90 -3.30 0.25
CA ARG A 170 -10.28 -4.69 0.52
C ARG A 170 -11.60 -4.80 1.27
N LEU A 171 -11.85 -3.91 2.24
CA LEU A 171 -13.10 -3.87 2.97
C LEU A 171 -14.27 -3.45 2.07
N GLU A 172 -14.06 -2.45 1.22
CA GLU A 172 -15.06 -2.01 0.23
C GLU A 172 -15.38 -3.10 -0.78
N LEU A 173 -14.35 -3.80 -1.31
CA LEU A 173 -14.54 -4.93 -2.20
C LEU A 173 -15.35 -6.05 -1.53
N LYS A 174 -15.09 -6.34 -0.25
CA LYS A 174 -15.86 -7.33 0.52
C LYS A 174 -17.32 -6.90 0.69
N LYS A 175 -17.60 -5.61 0.95
CA LYS A 175 -18.96 -5.06 1.03
C LYS A 175 -19.68 -5.16 -0.32
N SER A 176 -19.03 -4.73 -1.40
CA SER A 176 -19.58 -4.79 -2.76
C SER A 176 -19.92 -6.22 -3.18
N LYS A 177 -19.04 -7.19 -2.90
CA LYS A 177 -19.33 -8.62 -3.14
C LYS A 177 -20.56 -9.11 -2.39
N LYS A 178 -20.75 -8.71 -1.12
CA LYS A 178 -21.95 -9.06 -0.35
C LYS A 178 -23.21 -8.46 -0.96
N PHE A 179 -23.19 -7.17 -1.33
CA PHE A 179 -24.33 -6.53 -1.98
C PHE A 179 -24.69 -7.17 -3.33
N LYS A 180 -23.68 -7.52 -4.13
CA LYS A 180 -23.89 -8.24 -5.39
C LYS A 180 -24.62 -9.56 -5.16
N LEU A 181 -24.19 -10.37 -4.20
CA LEU A 181 -24.85 -11.64 -3.88
C LEU A 181 -26.30 -11.46 -3.43
N GLN A 182 -26.57 -10.47 -2.57
CA GLN A 182 -27.94 -10.15 -2.13
C GLN A 182 -28.82 -9.72 -3.30
N PHE A 183 -28.28 -8.93 -4.22
CA PHE A 183 -29.01 -8.48 -5.40
C PHE A 183 -29.30 -9.64 -6.36
N GLU A 184 -28.32 -10.52 -6.60
CA GLU A 184 -28.50 -11.73 -7.40
C GLU A 184 -29.57 -12.66 -6.82
N GLU A 185 -29.60 -12.83 -5.50
CA GLU A 185 -30.65 -13.59 -4.81
C GLU A 185 -32.03 -12.95 -4.98
N THR A 186 -32.11 -11.62 -4.83
CA THR A 186 -33.35 -10.86 -5.03
C THR A 186 -33.88 -11.02 -6.46
N VAL A 187 -33.02 -10.90 -7.47
CA VAL A 187 -33.39 -11.11 -8.88
C VAL A 187 -33.88 -12.54 -9.11
N LYS A 188 -33.20 -13.55 -8.55
CA LYS A 188 -33.65 -14.94 -8.65
C LYS A 188 -35.02 -15.15 -8.02
N SER A 189 -35.29 -14.51 -6.87
CA SER A 189 -36.61 -14.55 -6.22
C SER A 189 -37.69 -13.93 -7.10
N LYS A 190 -37.46 -12.72 -7.63
CA LYS A 190 -38.42 -12.05 -8.53
C LYS A 190 -38.67 -12.81 -9.82
N ASN A 191 -37.66 -13.46 -10.37
CA ASN A 191 -37.84 -14.33 -11.55
C ASN A 191 -38.66 -15.60 -11.23
N ARG A 192 -38.65 -16.10 -9.98
CA ARG A 192 -39.57 -17.17 -9.56
C ARG A 192 -40.99 -16.64 -9.44
N GLU A 193 -41.18 -15.52 -8.74
CA GLU A 193 -42.50 -14.88 -8.61
C GLU A 193 -43.15 -14.56 -9.97
N LEU A 194 -42.37 -14.08 -10.93
CA LEU A 194 -42.85 -13.80 -12.30
C LEU A 194 -43.27 -15.08 -13.04
N ARG A 195 -42.51 -16.18 -12.89
CA ARG A 195 -42.90 -17.47 -13.48
C ARG A 195 -44.18 -18.01 -12.86
N ASP A 196 -44.29 -17.96 -11.53
CA ASP A 196 -45.51 -18.40 -10.84
C ASP A 196 -46.73 -17.57 -11.26
N ALA A 197 -46.56 -16.25 -11.43
CA ALA A 197 -47.62 -15.37 -11.93
C ALA A 197 -47.99 -15.68 -13.38
N HIS A 198 -46.99 -15.95 -14.22
CA HIS A 198 -47.21 -16.36 -15.61
C HIS A 198 -47.98 -17.68 -15.69
N ASP A 199 -47.59 -18.69 -14.93
CA ASP A 199 -48.25 -20.00 -14.93
C ASP A 199 -49.72 -19.89 -14.49
N LYS A 200 -50.01 -19.04 -13.49
CA LYS A 200 -51.39 -18.72 -13.10
C LYS A 200 -52.18 -18.05 -14.22
N LEU A 201 -51.58 -17.11 -14.95
CA LEU A 201 -52.23 -16.47 -16.09
C LEU A 201 -52.51 -17.46 -17.23
N VAL A 202 -51.60 -18.39 -17.49
CA VAL A 202 -51.81 -19.48 -18.46
C VAL A 202 -52.97 -20.37 -18.03
N LEU A 203 -53.04 -20.75 -16.75
CA LEU A 203 -54.16 -21.53 -16.23
C LEU A 203 -55.51 -20.80 -16.40
N TYR A 204 -55.57 -19.51 -16.02
CA TYR A 204 -56.78 -18.71 -16.20
C TYR A 204 -57.18 -18.56 -17.66
N ARG A 205 -56.20 -18.38 -18.57
CA ARG A 205 -56.45 -18.35 -20.01
C ARG A 205 -57.09 -19.65 -20.48
N GLY A 206 -56.57 -20.81 -20.05
CA GLY A 206 -57.14 -22.12 -20.37
C GLY A 206 -58.57 -22.32 -19.84
N HIS A 207 -58.85 -21.87 -18.61
CA HIS A 207 -60.22 -21.89 -18.08
C HIS A 207 -61.19 -21.02 -18.90
N ILE A 208 -60.75 -19.84 -19.33
CA ILE A 208 -61.55 -18.94 -20.16
C ILE A 208 -61.81 -19.57 -21.55
N GLU A 209 -60.81 -20.24 -22.13
CA GLU A 209 -60.96 -21.00 -23.39
C GLU A 209 -62.00 -22.11 -23.26
N LEU A 210 -61.97 -22.89 -22.17
CA LEU A 210 -62.97 -23.94 -21.92
C LEU A 210 -64.40 -23.36 -21.82
N ILE A 211 -64.56 -22.24 -21.12
CA ILE A 211 -65.86 -21.55 -21.03
C ILE A 211 -66.30 -21.11 -22.44
N ALA A 212 -65.43 -20.49 -23.23
CA ALA A 212 -65.75 -20.05 -24.58
C ALA A 212 -66.19 -21.21 -25.49
N CYS A 213 -65.53 -22.38 -25.38
CA CYS A 213 -65.88 -23.59 -26.12
C CYS A 213 -67.24 -24.17 -25.73
N SER A 214 -67.70 -23.96 -24.49
CA SER A 214 -69.00 -24.45 -24.01
C SER A 214 -70.19 -23.58 -24.42
N LEU A 215 -69.94 -22.36 -24.90
CA LEU A 215 -70.98 -21.43 -25.35
C LEU A 215 -71.33 -21.64 -26.83
N GLU A 216 -72.61 -21.47 -27.16
CA GLU A 216 -73.11 -21.49 -28.54
C GLU A 216 -72.47 -20.37 -29.39
N GLU A 217 -72.31 -20.62 -30.70
CA GLU A 217 -71.70 -19.69 -31.67
C GLU A 217 -72.35 -18.30 -31.69
N ASP A 218 -73.67 -18.25 -31.53
CA ASP A 218 -74.45 -17.01 -31.58
C ASP A 218 -74.48 -16.25 -30.26
N ASN A 219 -73.90 -16.81 -29.18
CA ASN A 219 -73.91 -16.18 -27.88
C ASN A 219 -72.99 -14.93 -27.87
N PRO A 220 -73.50 -13.72 -27.55
CA PRO A 220 -72.70 -12.51 -27.52
C PRO A 220 -71.57 -12.56 -26.47
N ALA A 221 -71.71 -13.36 -25.41
CA ALA A 221 -70.67 -13.56 -24.41
C ALA A 221 -69.44 -14.29 -25.00
N LYS A 222 -69.65 -15.23 -25.93
CA LYS A 222 -68.56 -15.95 -26.61
C LYS A 222 -67.67 -14.97 -27.39
N LYS A 223 -68.28 -14.05 -28.15
CA LYS A 223 -67.56 -13.02 -28.93
C LYS A 223 -66.74 -12.08 -28.05
N LEU A 224 -67.26 -11.70 -26.87
CA LEU A 224 -66.54 -10.89 -25.89
C LEU A 224 -65.34 -11.65 -25.29
N ILE A 225 -65.53 -12.94 -24.97
CA ILE A 225 -64.46 -13.78 -24.43
C ILE A 225 -63.36 -14.02 -25.46
N GLU A 226 -63.70 -14.29 -26.73
CA GLU A 226 -62.73 -14.43 -27.82
C GLU A 226 -61.92 -13.15 -28.05
N ALA A 227 -62.57 -11.98 -27.99
CA ALA A 227 -61.88 -10.69 -28.08
C ALA A 227 -60.90 -10.48 -26.91
N LEU A 228 -61.25 -10.94 -25.71
CA LEU A 228 -60.38 -10.89 -24.53
C LEU A 228 -59.20 -11.87 -24.66
N LEU A 229 -59.45 -13.11 -25.08
CA LEU A 229 -58.41 -14.11 -25.33
C LEU A 229 -57.40 -13.68 -26.41
N LYS A 230 -57.85 -12.92 -27.42
CA LYS A 230 -57.00 -12.35 -28.46
C LYS A 230 -56.09 -11.22 -27.94
N ARG A 231 -56.50 -10.52 -26.89
CA ARG A 231 -55.70 -9.48 -26.21
C ARG A 231 -54.75 -10.04 -25.16
N MET A 232 -55.06 -11.20 -24.59
CA MET A 232 -54.15 -11.87 -23.68
C MET A 232 -52.94 -12.40 -24.46
N PRO A 233 -51.71 -12.23 -23.96
CA PRO A 233 -50.54 -12.81 -24.61
C PRO A 233 -50.74 -14.33 -24.69
N ALA A 234 -50.67 -14.87 -25.91
CA ALA A 234 -50.60 -16.31 -26.10
C ALA A 234 -49.39 -16.82 -25.33
N SER A 235 -49.50 -18.01 -24.72
CA SER A 235 -48.42 -18.63 -23.95
C SER A 235 -47.20 -18.84 -24.84
N ARG A 236 -46.35 -17.81 -24.96
CA ARG A 236 -45.01 -17.98 -25.51
C ARG A 236 -44.24 -18.70 -24.42
N SER A 237 -43.85 -19.94 -24.70
CA SER A 237 -42.94 -20.70 -23.86
C SER A 237 -41.73 -19.81 -23.56
N PHE A 238 -41.53 -19.49 -22.28
CA PHE A 238 -40.41 -18.67 -21.78
C PHE A 238 -39.10 -19.47 -21.81
N THR A 239 -38.86 -20.24 -22.86
CA THR A 239 -37.65 -21.02 -23.07
C THR A 239 -36.72 -20.20 -23.97
N ASP A 240 -35.62 -19.73 -23.38
CA ASP A 240 -34.29 -19.61 -24.02
C ASP A 240 -33.68 -18.27 -24.45
N ASP A 241 -34.24 -17.10 -24.13
CA ASP A 241 -33.54 -15.83 -24.48
C ASP A 241 -32.68 -15.22 -23.36
N THR A 242 -32.55 -15.85 -22.18
CA THR A 242 -31.82 -15.23 -21.05
C THR A 242 -30.32 -15.51 -21.01
N THR A 243 -29.75 -16.27 -21.97
CA THR A 243 -28.31 -16.59 -21.99
C THR A 243 -27.47 -15.79 -22.99
N ALA A 244 -28.05 -15.02 -23.91
CA ALA A 244 -27.28 -14.33 -24.96
C ALA A 244 -27.00 -12.83 -24.71
N GLY A 245 -27.56 -12.23 -23.66
CA GLY A 245 -27.63 -10.77 -23.52
C GLY A 245 -26.84 -10.13 -22.38
N VAL A 246 -25.87 -10.81 -21.76
CA VAL A 246 -24.92 -10.11 -20.86
C VAL A 246 -23.85 -9.46 -21.72
N GLY A 247 -24.25 -8.35 -22.33
CA GLY A 247 -23.34 -7.41 -22.97
C GLY A 247 -22.25 -7.04 -21.97
N ALA A 248 -21.04 -7.47 -22.27
CA ALA A 248 -19.82 -6.90 -21.74
C ALA A 248 -19.74 -5.44 -22.19
N SER A 249 -20.49 -4.55 -21.54
CA SER A 249 -20.18 -3.13 -21.54
C SER A 249 -18.93 -2.93 -20.69
N THR A 250 -17.78 -3.33 -21.24
CA THR A 250 -16.49 -2.83 -20.79
C THR A 250 -16.49 -1.34 -21.10
N SER A 251 -16.83 -0.54 -20.09
CA SER A 251 -16.60 0.89 -20.10
C SER A 251 -15.12 1.13 -20.34
N SER A 252 -14.77 1.38 -21.60
CA SER A 252 -13.54 1.99 -22.05
C SER A 252 -13.39 3.31 -21.31
N VAL A 253 -12.66 3.30 -20.20
CA VAL A 253 -12.20 4.51 -19.53
C VAL A 253 -11.09 5.06 -20.42
N ASP A 254 -11.40 6.12 -21.15
CA ASP A 254 -10.44 6.85 -21.97
C ASP A 254 -9.21 7.24 -21.15
N PRO A 255 -7.98 7.00 -21.64
CA PRO A 255 -6.78 7.45 -20.96
C PRO A 255 -6.73 8.98 -20.95
N VAL A 256 -6.74 9.54 -19.75
CA VAL A 256 -6.54 10.97 -19.49
C VAL A 256 -5.23 11.42 -20.14
N LYS A 257 -5.36 12.28 -21.16
CA LYS A 257 -4.26 12.93 -21.87
C LYS A 257 -3.57 13.91 -20.91
N VAL A 258 -2.52 13.46 -20.23
CA VAL A 258 -1.66 14.33 -19.42
C VAL A 258 -0.91 15.25 -20.38
N LYS A 259 -1.29 16.52 -20.42
CA LYS A 259 -0.51 17.58 -21.05
C LYS A 259 0.69 17.86 -20.16
N GLU A 260 1.85 17.43 -20.62
CA GLU A 260 3.15 17.82 -20.08
C GLU A 260 3.42 19.25 -20.56
N SER A 261 3.17 20.22 -19.69
CA SER A 261 3.64 21.59 -19.85
C SER A 261 5.00 21.68 -19.17
N VAL A 262 6.06 21.62 -19.98
CA VAL A 262 7.40 22.01 -19.58
C VAL A 262 7.53 23.51 -19.84
N GLU A 263 7.66 24.28 -18.76
CA GLU A 263 8.36 25.58 -18.74
C GLU A 263 9.64 25.41 -17.92
#